data_AF-A0A137Q337-F1
#
_entry.id   AF-A0A137Q337-F1
#
_cell.length_a   1.000
_cell.length_b   1.000
_cell.length_c   1.000
_cell.angle_alpha   90.00
_cell.angle_beta   90.00
_cell.angle_gamma   90.00
#
_symmetry.space_group_name_H-M   'P 1'
#
loop_
_entity.id
_entity.type
_entity.pdbx_description
1 polymer ?
#
loop_
_entity_poly.entity_id
_entity_poly.type
_entity_poly.pdbx_seq_one_letter_code
_entity_poly.pdbx_strand_id
1 'polypeptide(L)'
;MPYHEDWCRRRRLFQKFFPASRASEFQPQQRAYVRRLLPQLIQPRGDFSQALRHFSGGIAITLAYGIDVKSENDPYINISERAISLLNHASAPGKYAVDAIPWLKYVPDWFPGAQFKRDAKEWKKAALQFREAPFRATKRDLEKGSAPLSYSAICLENINASTEEERQVQEEDVKDTAAIFFGGELSVNI
;
A
#
# COMPACT_ATOMS: atom_id res chain seq x y z
N MET A 1 -3.05 14.25 12.14
CA MET A 1 -1.71 14.59 11.65
C MET A 1 -1.54 16.09 11.73
N PRO A 2 -0.43 16.65 12.25
CA PRO A 2 -0.10 18.05 12.04
C PRO A 2 0.09 18.21 10.53
N TYR A 3 -0.90 18.79 9.87
CA TYR A 3 -1.28 18.45 8.50
C TYR A 3 -0.29 18.91 7.41
N HIS A 4 0.68 19.78 7.75
CA HIS A 4 1.39 20.54 6.73
C HIS A 4 2.82 20.03 6.42
N GLU A 5 3.67 19.82 7.43
CA GLU A 5 5.09 19.52 7.19
C GLU A 5 5.33 18.08 6.72
N ASP A 6 4.72 17.10 7.38
CA ASP A 6 4.86 15.68 7.02
C ASP A 6 4.31 15.42 5.61
N TRP A 7 3.17 16.01 5.26
CA TRP A 7 2.58 15.90 3.93
C TRP A 7 3.49 16.51 2.85
N CYS A 8 4.01 17.72 3.08
CA CYS A 8 4.95 18.35 2.15
C CYS A 8 6.20 17.49 1.97
N ARG A 9 6.74 16.92 3.05
CA ARG A 9 7.94 16.06 3.01
C ARG A 9 7.71 14.82 2.17
N ARG A 10 6.61 14.09 2.41
CA ARG A 10 6.22 12.91 1.64
C ARG A 10 5.94 13.22 0.17
N ARG A 11 5.27 14.35 -0.11
CA ARG A 11 5.01 14.77 -1.50
C ARG A 11 6.29 15.15 -2.25
N ARG A 12 7.26 15.79 -1.60
CA ARG A 12 8.58 16.05 -2.19
C ARG A 12 9.33 14.75 -2.46
N LEU A 13 9.29 13.79 -1.53
CA LEU A 13 9.89 12.46 -1.74
C LEU A 13 9.27 11.75 -2.95
N PHE A 14 7.94 11.79 -3.08
CA PHE A 14 7.24 11.23 -4.22
C PHE A 14 7.66 11.89 -5.55
N GLN A 15 7.67 13.23 -5.61
CA GLN A 15 8.03 13.96 -6.83
C GLN A 15 9.48 13.73 -7.25
N LYS A 16 10.39 13.52 -6.30
CA LYS A 16 11.78 13.16 -6.58
C LYS A 16 11.92 11.77 -7.21
N PHE A 17 11.03 10.84 -6.87
CA PHE A 17 11.09 9.48 -7.40
C PHE A 17 10.38 9.32 -8.75
N PHE A 18 9.27 10.02 -8.98
CA PHE A 18 8.54 10.03 -10.26
C PHE A 18 8.77 11.32 -11.07
N PRO A 19 10.00 11.72 -11.42
CA PRO A 19 10.16 12.71 -12.45
C PRO A 19 9.80 12.06 -13.80
N ALA A 20 9.17 12.82 -14.69
CA ALA A 20 8.81 12.34 -16.03
C ALA A 20 10.01 11.74 -16.80
N SER A 21 11.24 12.17 -16.45
CA SER A 21 12.49 11.65 -17.02
C SER A 21 12.80 10.19 -16.69
N ARG A 22 12.27 9.63 -15.59
CA ARG A 22 12.50 8.23 -15.17
C ARG A 22 11.42 7.26 -15.63
N ALA A 23 10.38 7.74 -16.31
CA ALA A 23 9.28 6.89 -16.76
C ALA A 23 9.75 5.74 -17.69
N SER A 24 10.82 5.95 -18.45
CA SER A 24 11.42 4.94 -19.33
C SER A 24 12.08 3.79 -18.58
N GLU A 25 12.58 4.00 -17.35
CA GLU A 25 13.23 2.98 -16.53
C GLU A 25 12.23 1.91 -16.05
N PHE A 26 10.96 2.27 -15.87
CA PHE A 26 9.88 1.37 -15.45
C PHE A 26 9.17 0.66 -16.62
N GLN A 27 9.39 1.12 -17.86
CA GLN A 27 8.77 0.53 -19.06
C GLN A 27 9.00 -0.99 -19.20
N PRO A 28 10.20 -1.55 -18.93
CA PRO A 28 10.40 -3.00 -18.98
C PRO A 28 9.49 -3.77 -18.01
N GLN A 29 9.35 -3.29 -16.76
CA GLN A 29 8.51 -3.91 -15.74
C GLN A 29 7.02 -3.83 -16.14
N GLN A 30 6.57 -2.66 -16.59
CA GLN A 30 5.21 -2.47 -17.10
C GLN A 30 4.90 -3.40 -18.29
N ARG A 31 5.82 -3.49 -19.27
CA ARG A 31 5.66 -4.37 -20.44
C ARG A 31 5.62 -5.85 -20.07
N ALA A 32 6.48 -6.29 -19.16
CA ALA A 32 6.48 -7.67 -18.68
C ALA A 32 5.14 -8.02 -18.03
N TYR A 33 4.61 -7.11 -17.22
CA TYR A 33 3.36 -7.29 -16.52
C TYR A 33 2.13 -7.27 -17.47
N VAL A 34 2.08 -6.32 -18.42
CA VAL A 34 1.04 -6.28 -19.48
C VAL A 34 1.03 -7.56 -20.33
N ARG A 35 2.20 -8.09 -20.69
CA ARG A 35 2.29 -9.35 -21.47
C ARG A 35 1.73 -10.55 -20.72
N ARG A 36 1.85 -10.58 -19.38
CA ARG A 36 1.25 -11.62 -18.54
C ARG A 36 -0.27 -11.44 -18.39
N LEU A 37 -0.76 -10.21 -18.44
CA LEU A 37 -2.19 -9.91 -18.32
C LEU A 37 -2.98 -10.18 -19.60
N LEU A 38 -2.44 -9.83 -20.77
CA LEU A 38 -3.15 -9.94 -22.05
C LEU A 38 -3.86 -11.30 -22.26
N PRO A 39 -3.24 -12.45 -21.96
CA PRO A 39 -3.90 -13.74 -22.05
C PRO A 39 -5.11 -13.89 -21.12
N GLN A 40 -5.09 -13.29 -19.92
CA GLN A 40 -6.21 -13.34 -18.97
C GLN A 40 -7.39 -12.50 -19.43
N LEU A 41 -7.15 -11.38 -20.12
CA LEU A 41 -8.21 -10.50 -20.64
C LEU A 41 -8.93 -11.08 -21.86
N ILE A 42 -8.25 -11.91 -22.65
CA ILE A 42 -8.79 -12.48 -23.90
C ILE A 42 -9.60 -13.76 -23.60
N GLN A 43 -9.56 -14.29 -22.38
CA GLN A 43 -10.29 -15.51 -22.02
C GLN A 43 -11.82 -15.29 -22.02
N PRO A 44 -12.61 -16.04 -22.82
CA PRO A 44 -14.05 -15.80 -23.02
C PRO A 44 -14.96 -15.96 -21.79
N ARG A 45 -14.44 -16.48 -20.67
CA ARG A 45 -15.18 -16.71 -19.41
C ARG A 45 -14.45 -16.14 -18.18
N GLY A 46 -13.42 -15.32 -18.37
CA GLY A 46 -12.66 -14.74 -17.27
C GLY A 46 -13.42 -13.62 -16.56
N ASP A 47 -13.23 -13.48 -15.24
CA ASP A 47 -13.67 -12.29 -14.51
C ASP A 47 -12.74 -11.12 -14.87
N PHE A 48 -13.16 -10.34 -15.86
CA PHE A 48 -12.44 -9.16 -16.33
C PHE A 48 -12.17 -8.14 -15.20
N SER A 49 -13.11 -8.00 -14.26
CA SER A 49 -12.99 -7.05 -13.15
C SER A 49 -11.93 -7.49 -12.16
N GLN A 50 -11.88 -8.78 -11.85
CA GLN A 50 -10.82 -9.37 -11.03
C GLN A 50 -9.45 -9.25 -11.71
N ALA A 51 -9.37 -9.56 -13.01
CA ALA A 51 -8.13 -9.43 -13.77
C ALA A 51 -7.60 -7.99 -13.76
N LEU A 52 -8.48 -6.98 -13.92
CA LEU A 52 -8.10 -5.57 -13.89
C LEU A 52 -7.66 -5.10 -12.49
N ARG A 53 -8.37 -5.50 -11.43
CA ARG A 53 -7.96 -5.19 -10.04
C ARG A 53 -6.60 -5.79 -9.70
N HIS A 54 -6.42 -7.05 -10.05
CA HIS A 54 -5.15 -7.75 -9.88
C HIS A 54 -4.05 -7.07 -10.72
N PHE A 55 -4.39 -6.59 -11.91
CA PHE A 55 -3.45 -5.86 -12.75
C PHE A 55 -2.97 -4.56 -12.09
N SER A 56 -3.90 -3.67 -11.73
CA SER A 56 -3.53 -2.39 -11.11
C SER A 56 -2.77 -2.60 -9.81
N GLY A 57 -3.22 -3.54 -8.97
CA GLY A 57 -2.55 -3.87 -7.72
C GLY A 57 -1.12 -4.38 -7.93
N GLY A 58 -0.89 -5.23 -8.94
CA GLY A 58 0.44 -5.75 -9.19
C GLY A 58 1.41 -4.74 -9.80
N ILE A 59 0.96 -3.87 -10.71
CA ILE A 59 1.80 -2.75 -11.17
C ILE A 59 2.19 -1.87 -9.99
N ALA A 60 1.23 -1.50 -9.15
CA ALA A 60 1.48 -0.67 -7.99
C ALA A 60 2.51 -1.29 -7.04
N ILE A 61 2.37 -2.59 -6.72
CA ILE A 61 3.31 -3.33 -5.88
C ILE A 61 4.70 -3.39 -6.52
N THR A 62 4.79 -3.72 -7.81
CA THR A 62 6.07 -3.83 -8.51
C THR A 62 6.79 -2.48 -8.55
N LEU A 63 6.08 -1.38 -8.82
CA LEU A 63 6.67 -0.05 -8.84
C LEU A 63 7.06 0.43 -7.43
N ALA A 64 6.21 0.18 -6.43
CA ALA A 64 6.43 0.66 -5.06
C ALA A 64 7.52 -0.12 -4.31
N TYR A 65 7.57 -1.44 -4.52
CA TYR A 65 8.35 -2.37 -3.69
C TYR A 65 9.27 -3.29 -4.49
N GLY A 66 9.18 -3.29 -5.82
CA GLY A 66 10.04 -4.14 -6.67
C GLY A 66 9.68 -5.61 -6.60
N ILE A 67 8.48 -5.93 -6.10
CA ILE A 67 8.02 -7.30 -5.92
C ILE A 67 7.36 -7.77 -7.21
N ASP A 68 7.78 -8.94 -7.71
CA ASP A 68 7.11 -9.61 -8.82
C ASP A 68 5.85 -10.33 -8.31
N VAL A 69 4.69 -9.82 -8.71
CA VAL A 69 3.39 -10.29 -8.26
C VAL A 69 2.97 -11.52 -9.06
N LYS A 70 2.53 -12.56 -8.34
CA LYS A 70 2.03 -13.80 -8.94
C LYS A 70 0.75 -13.53 -9.72
N SER A 71 0.52 -14.26 -10.81
CA SER A 71 -0.66 -14.07 -11.68
C SER A 71 -2.00 -14.34 -11.01
N GLU A 72 -2.02 -15.12 -9.93
CA GLU A 72 -3.19 -15.47 -9.14
C GLU A 72 -2.78 -15.66 -7.67
N ASN A 73 -3.71 -15.37 -6.74
CA ASN A 73 -3.56 -15.61 -5.30
C ASN A 73 -2.27 -15.01 -4.71
N ASP A 74 -1.86 -13.83 -5.18
CA ASP A 74 -0.68 -13.17 -4.65
C ASP A 74 -0.91 -12.69 -3.21
N PRO A 75 0.00 -13.00 -2.26
CA PRO A 75 -0.18 -12.65 -0.87
C PRO A 75 -0.26 -11.13 -0.64
N TYR A 76 0.44 -10.32 -1.43
CA TYR A 76 0.43 -8.86 -1.29
C TYR A 76 -0.86 -8.27 -1.85
N ILE A 77 -1.39 -8.81 -2.94
CA ILE A 77 -2.72 -8.43 -3.43
C ILE A 77 -3.79 -8.81 -2.42
N ASN A 78 -3.76 -10.02 -1.87
CA ASN A 78 -4.74 -10.48 -0.88
C ASN A 78 -4.72 -9.64 0.41
N ILE A 79 -3.54 -9.27 0.90
CA ILE A 79 -3.39 -8.36 2.05
C ILE A 79 -4.07 -7.02 1.76
N SER A 80 -4.00 -6.57 0.51
CA SER A 80 -4.48 -5.27 0.06
C SER A 80 -5.97 -5.23 -0.13
N GLU A 81 -6.52 -6.24 -0.80
CA GLU A 81 -7.96 -6.44 -0.90
C GLU A 81 -8.58 -6.55 0.50
N ARG A 82 -7.93 -7.26 1.42
CA ARG A 82 -8.38 -7.33 2.82
C ARG A 82 -8.35 -5.97 3.50
N ALA A 83 -7.25 -5.21 3.38
CA ALA A 83 -7.11 -3.91 4.01
C ALA A 83 -8.17 -2.92 3.50
N ILE A 84 -8.45 -2.93 2.20
CA ILE A 84 -9.44 -2.06 1.55
C ILE A 84 -10.86 -2.50 1.88
N SER A 85 -11.14 -3.79 1.87
CA SER A 85 -12.44 -4.32 2.29
C SER A 85 -12.76 -3.91 3.72
N LEU A 86 -11.78 -4.02 4.64
CA LEU A 86 -11.93 -3.57 6.03
C LEU A 86 -12.07 -2.05 6.13
N LEU A 87 -11.34 -1.28 5.31
CA LEU A 87 -11.47 0.18 5.25
C LEU A 87 -12.87 0.59 4.81
N ASN A 88 -13.37 0.03 3.70
CA ASN A 88 -14.71 0.30 3.17
C ASN A 88 -15.80 -0.10 4.17
N HIS A 89 -15.62 -1.24 4.83
CA HIS A 89 -16.51 -1.63 5.92
C HIS A 89 -16.42 -0.68 7.10
N ALA A 90 -15.26 -0.12 7.43
CA ALA A 90 -15.10 0.78 8.58
C ALA A 90 -15.54 2.22 8.28
N SER A 91 -15.46 2.67 7.03
CA SER A 91 -15.83 4.02 6.58
C SER A 91 -17.29 4.15 6.12
N ALA A 92 -18.06 3.06 6.16
CA ALA A 92 -19.47 3.06 5.80
C ALA A 92 -20.25 4.09 6.64
N PRO A 93 -20.94 5.07 6.00
CA PRO A 93 -21.66 6.12 6.71
C PRO A 93 -22.70 5.54 7.68
N GLY A 94 -22.74 6.03 8.92
CA GLY A 94 -23.71 5.61 9.93
C GLY A 94 -23.45 4.23 10.55
N LYS A 95 -22.33 3.57 10.23
CA LYS A 95 -22.02 2.24 10.77
C LYS A 95 -21.80 2.24 12.29
N TYR A 96 -21.16 3.28 12.82
CA TYR A 96 -20.87 3.34 14.25
C TYR A 96 -21.61 4.51 14.90
N ALA A 97 -22.39 4.21 15.94
CA ALA A 97 -23.03 5.24 16.76
C ALA A 97 -22.04 6.20 17.42
N VAL A 98 -20.75 5.83 17.51
CA VAL A 98 -19.66 6.68 18.02
C VAL A 98 -19.42 7.92 17.14
N ASP A 99 -19.75 7.86 15.84
CA ASP A 99 -19.60 8.99 14.93
C ASP A 99 -20.63 10.11 15.24
N ALA A 100 -21.76 9.74 15.85
CA ALA A 100 -22.77 10.68 16.34
C ALA A 100 -22.65 11.00 17.84
N ILE A 101 -22.09 10.07 18.64
CA ILE A 101 -21.99 10.19 20.10
C ILE A 101 -20.54 9.92 20.56
N PRO A 102 -19.69 10.95 20.67
CA PRO A 102 -18.25 10.80 20.97
C PRO A 102 -17.92 10.06 22.28
N TRP A 103 -18.84 10.09 23.25
CA TRP A 103 -18.70 9.44 24.56
C TRP A 103 -18.58 7.92 24.46
N LEU A 104 -19.09 7.31 23.38
CA LEU A 104 -19.00 5.87 23.15
C LEU A 104 -17.54 5.37 23.01
N LYS A 105 -16.56 6.25 22.72
CA LYS A 105 -15.13 5.89 22.65
C LYS A 105 -14.58 5.32 23.97
N TYR A 106 -15.12 5.72 25.11
CA TYR A 106 -14.66 5.30 26.44
C TYR A 106 -15.29 4.00 26.92
N VAL A 107 -16.27 3.46 26.20
CA VAL A 107 -17.02 2.28 26.61
C VAL A 107 -16.16 1.01 26.48
N PRO A 108 -16.14 0.08 27.45
CA PRO A 108 -15.34 -1.14 27.38
C PRO A 108 -15.63 -2.03 26.16
N ASP A 109 -14.64 -2.79 25.70
CA ASP A 109 -14.70 -3.67 24.51
C ASP A 109 -15.76 -4.80 24.58
N TRP A 110 -16.32 -5.04 25.77
CA TRP A 110 -17.35 -6.06 26.02
C TRP A 110 -18.78 -5.51 25.93
N PHE A 111 -18.97 -4.19 25.86
CA PHE A 111 -20.29 -3.56 25.88
C PHE A 111 -21.04 -3.79 24.54
N PRO A 112 -22.36 -4.04 24.58
CA PRO A 112 -23.18 -4.12 23.36
C PRO A 112 -23.12 -2.80 22.59
N GLY A 113 -22.60 -2.84 21.36
CA GLY A 113 -22.32 -1.64 20.55
C GLY A 113 -20.84 -1.22 20.47
N ALA A 114 -19.94 -1.85 21.24
CA ALA A 114 -18.49 -1.65 21.15
C ALA A 114 -17.82 -2.38 19.98
N GLN A 115 -18.60 -2.87 18.99
CA GLN A 115 -18.09 -3.56 17.81
C GLN A 115 -17.07 -2.71 17.03
N PHE A 116 -17.24 -1.38 17.03
CA PHE A 116 -16.28 -0.44 16.44
C PHE A 116 -14.86 -0.61 16.96
N LYS A 117 -14.66 -0.99 18.24
CA LYS A 117 -13.32 -1.22 18.79
C LYS A 117 -12.68 -2.50 18.26
N ARG A 118 -13.48 -3.54 18.01
CA ARG A 118 -13.01 -4.81 17.43
C ARG A 118 -12.65 -4.61 15.96
N ASP A 119 -13.54 -3.98 15.22
CA ASP A 119 -13.34 -3.63 13.81
C ASP A 119 -12.11 -2.70 13.65
N ALA A 120 -11.94 -1.71 14.53
CA ALA A 120 -10.78 -0.82 14.52
C ALA A 120 -9.46 -1.56 14.80
N LYS A 121 -9.46 -2.55 15.72
CA LYS A 121 -8.28 -3.39 15.97
C LYS A 121 -7.93 -4.24 14.76
N GLU A 122 -8.93 -4.83 14.10
CA GLU A 122 -8.72 -5.62 12.89
C GLU A 122 -8.22 -4.75 11.74
N TRP A 123 -8.84 -3.59 11.51
CA TRP A 123 -8.41 -2.63 10.51
C TRP A 123 -6.97 -2.17 10.75
N LYS A 124 -6.62 -1.81 12.00
CA LYS A 124 -5.25 -1.42 12.34
C LYS A 124 -4.25 -2.52 12.02
N LYS A 125 -4.60 -3.78 12.31
CA LYS A 125 -3.75 -4.94 12.00
C LYS A 125 -3.57 -5.12 10.49
N ALA A 126 -4.65 -5.04 9.72
CA ALA A 126 -4.60 -5.17 8.27
C ALA A 126 -3.82 -4.03 7.61
N ALA A 127 -4.03 -2.78 8.04
CA ALA A 127 -3.30 -1.61 7.57
C ALA A 127 -1.79 -1.71 7.88
N LEU A 128 -1.44 -2.17 9.08
CA LEU A 128 -0.04 -2.40 9.44
C LEU A 128 0.59 -3.49 8.55
N GLN A 129 -0.11 -4.59 8.32
CA GLN A 129 0.37 -5.67 7.45
C GLN A 129 0.57 -5.20 6.01
N PHE A 130 -0.41 -4.46 5.48
CA PHE A 130 -0.37 -3.85 4.15
C PHE A 130 0.85 -2.93 3.96
N ARG A 131 1.15 -2.10 4.95
CA ARG A 131 2.29 -1.17 4.90
C ARG A 131 3.64 -1.87 5.10
N GLU A 132 3.71 -2.78 6.06
CA GLU A 132 4.99 -3.29 6.58
C GLU A 132 5.48 -4.55 5.86
N ALA A 133 4.58 -5.42 5.36
CA ALA A 133 4.98 -6.66 4.71
C ALA A 133 5.77 -6.44 3.39
N PRO A 134 5.29 -5.65 2.42
CA PRO A 134 6.02 -5.45 1.18
C PRO A 134 7.28 -4.60 1.36
N PHE A 135 7.27 -3.62 2.28
CA PHE A 135 8.46 -2.84 2.62
C PHE A 135 9.59 -3.72 3.19
N ARG A 136 9.27 -4.61 4.15
CA ARG A 136 10.27 -5.53 4.72
C ARG A 136 10.83 -6.49 3.70
N ALA A 137 10.02 -6.94 2.74
CA ALA A 137 10.50 -7.77 1.64
C ALA A 137 11.51 -7.00 0.77
N THR A 138 11.19 -5.76 0.40
CA THR A 138 12.11 -4.90 -0.36
C THR A 138 13.42 -4.68 0.39
N LYS A 139 13.35 -4.33 1.67
CA LYS A 139 14.53 -4.09 2.52
C LYS A 139 15.43 -5.32 2.61
N ARG A 140 14.83 -6.51 2.77
CA ARG A 140 15.55 -7.79 2.77
C ARG A 140 16.25 -8.05 1.43
N ASP A 141 15.59 -7.79 0.32
CA ASP A 141 16.18 -8.01 -1.00
C ASP A 141 17.30 -7.00 -1.28
N LEU A 142 17.20 -5.79 -0.71
CA LEU A 142 18.25 -4.77 -0.78
C LEU A 142 19.48 -5.18 0.04
N GLU A 143 19.29 -5.69 1.25
CA GLU A 143 20.36 -6.23 2.09
C GLU A 143 21.11 -7.39 1.42
N LYS A 144 20.45 -8.13 0.52
CA LYS A 144 21.05 -9.20 -0.28
C LYS A 144 21.70 -8.74 -1.58
N GLY A 145 21.56 -7.46 -1.94
CA GLY A 145 22.03 -6.92 -3.22
C GLY A 145 21.23 -7.41 -4.43
N SER A 146 19.99 -7.89 -4.22
CA SER A 146 19.12 -8.46 -5.26
C SER A 146 17.80 -7.71 -5.43
N ALA A 147 17.65 -6.53 -4.81
CA ALA A 147 16.43 -5.73 -4.91
C ALA A 147 16.19 -5.24 -6.35
N PRO A 148 15.01 -5.53 -6.93
CA PRO A 148 14.62 -4.91 -8.20
C PRO A 148 14.40 -3.40 -8.06
N LEU A 149 14.53 -2.69 -9.17
CA LEU A 149 14.25 -1.26 -9.25
C LEU A 149 12.83 -0.95 -8.74
N SER A 150 12.72 -0.10 -7.73
CA SER A 150 11.45 0.30 -7.12
C SER A 150 11.57 1.57 -6.28
N TYR A 151 10.42 2.15 -5.92
CA TYR A 151 10.33 3.29 -5.00
C TYR A 151 11.07 3.04 -3.71
N SER A 152 10.70 1.96 -3.03
CA SER A 152 11.26 1.64 -1.72
C SER A 152 12.76 1.34 -1.82
N ALA A 153 13.23 0.62 -2.86
CA ALA A 153 14.65 0.35 -3.03
C ALA A 153 15.47 1.64 -3.23
N ILE A 154 15.09 2.50 -4.17
CA ILE A 154 15.82 3.75 -4.43
C ILE A 154 15.78 4.65 -3.19
N CYS A 155 14.63 4.79 -2.53
CA CYS A 155 14.55 5.63 -1.35
C CYS A 155 15.40 5.10 -0.19
N LEU A 156 15.42 3.78 0.03
CA LEU A 156 16.26 3.13 1.05
C LEU A 156 17.75 3.32 0.77
N GLU A 157 18.19 3.22 -0.49
CA GLU A 157 19.58 3.47 -0.90
C GLU A 157 20.00 4.92 -0.71
N ASN A 158 19.06 5.86 -0.82
CA ASN A 158 19.30 7.30 -0.70
C ASN A 158 19.00 7.86 0.70
N ILE A 159 18.79 7.00 1.70
CA ILE A 159 18.67 7.45 3.09
C ILE A 159 19.99 8.08 3.50
N ASN A 160 19.93 9.36 3.87
CA ASN A 160 21.07 10.09 4.39
C ASN A 160 20.74 10.48 5.83
N ALA A 161 21.12 9.61 6.77
CA ALA A 161 20.85 9.76 8.19
C ALA A 161 22.16 9.69 8.97
N SER A 162 22.34 10.62 9.90
CA SER A 162 23.52 10.68 10.77
C SER A 162 23.29 9.90 12.07
N THR A 163 22.02 9.74 12.47
CA THR A 163 21.62 8.93 13.63
C THR A 163 20.62 7.84 13.27
N GLU A 164 20.46 6.85 14.15
CA GLU A 164 19.47 5.79 13.98
C GLU A 164 18.04 6.34 14.09
N GLU A 165 17.80 7.37 14.92
CA GLU A 165 16.47 8.00 14.97
C GLU A 165 16.11 8.67 13.64
N GLU A 166 17.05 9.39 13.01
CA GLU A 166 16.84 10.00 11.70
C GLU A 166 16.57 8.95 10.62
N ARG A 167 17.28 7.82 10.68
CA ARG A 167 17.09 6.69 9.77
C ARG A 167 15.68 6.12 9.90
N GLN A 168 15.20 5.93 11.12
CA GLN A 168 13.85 5.42 11.38
C GLN A 168 12.75 6.37 10.88
N VAL A 169 12.93 7.68 11.06
CA VAL A 169 11.99 8.68 10.54
C VAL A 169 11.93 8.64 9.01
N GLN A 170 13.09 8.58 8.35
CA GLN A 170 13.13 8.49 6.88
C GLN A 170 12.52 7.17 6.38
N GLU A 171 12.80 6.03 7.03
CA GLU A 171 12.17 4.75 6.68
C GLU A 171 10.64 4.80 6.84
N GLU A 172 10.13 5.45 7.89
CA GLU A 172 8.68 5.60 8.10
C GLU A 172 8.04 6.49 7.02
N ASP A 173 8.72 7.55 6.58
CA ASP A 173 8.24 8.38 5.46
C ASP A 173 8.20 7.60 4.14
N VAL A 174 9.19 6.74 3.90
CA VAL A 174 9.21 5.87 2.71
C VAL A 174 8.06 4.86 2.77
N LYS A 175 7.85 4.21 3.93
CA LYS A 175 6.72 3.29 4.14
C LYS A 175 5.37 3.96 3.88
N ASP A 176 5.17 5.14 4.47
CA ASP A 176 3.91 5.88 4.32
C ASP A 176 3.69 6.34 2.88
N THR A 177 4.73 6.84 2.20
CA THR A 177 4.61 7.29 0.81
C THR A 177 4.36 6.13 -0.14
N ALA A 178 5.06 5.00 0.03
CA ALA A 178 4.83 3.78 -0.75
C ALA A 178 3.42 3.22 -0.54
N ALA A 179 2.93 3.21 0.70
CA ALA A 179 1.58 2.75 1.02
C ALA A 179 0.49 3.67 0.44
N ILE A 180 0.72 4.99 0.36
CA ILE A 180 -0.20 5.92 -0.30
C ILE A 180 -0.27 5.66 -1.80
N PHE A 181 0.86 5.40 -2.46
CA PHE A 181 0.87 5.04 -3.89
C PHE A 181 0.05 3.79 -4.14
N PHE A 182 0.32 2.75 -3.36
CA PHE A 182 -0.35 1.47 -3.49
C PHE A 182 -1.84 1.51 -3.11
N GLY A 183 -2.16 2.17 -1.99
CA GLY A 183 -3.53 2.29 -1.49
C GLY A 183 -4.39 3.25 -2.33
N GLY A 184 -3.80 4.30 -2.90
CA GLY A 184 -4.46 5.26 -3.77
C GLY A 184 -4.91 4.61 -5.08
N GLU A 185 -4.04 3.83 -5.73
CA GLU A 185 -4.36 3.16 -6.99
C GLU A 185 -5.47 2.11 -6.84
N LEU A 186 -5.50 1.40 -5.71
CA LEU A 186 -6.56 0.44 -5.41
C LEU A 186 -7.89 1.10 -4.99
N SER A 187 -7.87 2.32 -4.45
CA SER A 187 -9.08 3.06 -4.06
C SER A 187 -9.79 3.72 -5.25
N VAL A 188 -9.08 3.96 -6.36
CA VAL A 188 -9.61 4.60 -7.58
C VAL A 188 -10.37 3.60 -8.47
N ASN A 189 -10.14 2.29 -8.30
CA ASN A 189 -10.72 1.23 -9.13
C ASN A 189 -11.95 0.53 -8.49
N ILE A 190 -12.63 1.18 -7.54
CA ILE A 190 -13.89 0.72 -6.91
C ILE A 190 -15.01 1.72 -7.21
#